data_AF-A0A720K0Z6-F1
#
_entry.id   AF-A0A720K0Z6-F1
#
_cell.length_a   1.000
_cell.length_b   1.000
_cell.length_c   1.000
_cell.angle_alpha   90.00
_cell.angle_beta   90.00
_cell.angle_gamma   90.00
#
_symmetry.space_group_name_H-M   'P 1'
#
loop_
_entity.id
_entity.type
_entity.pdbx_description
1 polymer ?
#
loop_
_entity_poly.entity_id
_entity_poly.type
_entity_poly.pdbx_seq_one_letter_code
_entity_poly.pdbx_strand_id
1 'polypeptide(L)' 'MDTVEELNSTYFYAGRSNLTASQLLFMIFCENTANQLGVQDFGAIVSIVAGLNVLPTRTKPRGA' A
#
# COMPACT_ATOMS: atom_id res chain seq x y z
N MET A 1 12.31 3.82 -16.02
CA MET A 1 12.24 2.38 -16.32
C MET A 1 10.91 1.90 -15.76
N ASP A 2 9.87 1.86 -16.59
CA ASP A 2 8.53 1.36 -16.26
C ASP A 2 8.47 -0.14 -16.50
N THR A 3 9.09 -0.94 -15.63
CA THR A 3 8.98 -2.40 -15.76
C THR A 3 8.78 -3.04 -14.41
N VAL A 4 7.52 -3.40 -14.15
CA VAL A 4 7.22 -4.43 -13.17
C VAL A 4 7.77 -5.73 -13.75
N GLU A 5 8.93 -6.16 -13.26
CA GLU A 5 9.51 -7.45 -13.63
C GLU A 5 9.05 -8.50 -12.61
N GLU A 6 8.40 -9.58 -13.08
CA GLU A 6 8.03 -10.72 -12.24
C GLU A 6 9.08 -11.83 -12.39
N LEU A 7 9.64 -12.29 -11.26
CA LEU A 7 10.51 -13.45 -11.20
C LEU A 7 10.18 -14.27 -9.95
N ASN A 8 9.94 -15.57 -10.12
CA ASN A 8 9.66 -16.49 -9.02
C ASN A 8 8.51 -16.04 -8.08
N SER A 9 7.41 -15.55 -8.65
CA SER A 9 6.25 -14.99 -7.92
C SER A 9 6.59 -13.78 -7.02
N THR A 10 7.71 -13.12 -7.31
CA THR A 10 8.10 -11.86 -6.69
C THR A 10 8.27 -10.78 -7.73
N TYR A 11 8.09 -9.54 -7.30
CA TYR A 11 8.03 -8.38 -8.20
C TYR A 11 9.17 -7.41 -7.92
N PHE A 12 9.65 -6.78 -8.99
CA PHE A 12 10.51 -5.61 -8.91
C PHE A 12 9.70 -4.33 -9.16
N TYR A 13 9.76 -3.37 -8.23
CA TYR A 13 9.01 -2.11 -8.34
C TYR A 13 9.75 -0.96 -7.64
N ALA A 14 9.83 0.20 -8.29
CA ALA A 14 10.43 1.42 -7.75
C ALA A 14 11.83 1.20 -7.10
N GLY A 15 12.66 0.36 -7.71
CA GLY A 15 14.00 0.03 -7.20
C GLY A 15 14.04 -1.02 -6.07
N ARG A 16 12.89 -1.59 -5.68
CA ARG A 16 12.79 -2.68 -4.71
C ARG A 16 12.55 -4.01 -5.41
N SER A 17 13.36 -5.02 -5.07
CA SER A 17 13.21 -6.41 -5.54
C SER A 17 12.52 -7.29 -4.50
N ASN A 18 12.13 -8.50 -4.91
CA ASN A 18 11.56 -9.55 -4.06
C ASN A 18 10.24 -9.16 -3.35
N LEU A 19 9.43 -8.29 -3.96
CA LEU A 19 8.14 -7.90 -3.41
C LEU A 19 7.12 -9.02 -3.60
N THR A 20 6.33 -9.32 -2.58
CA THR A 20 5.13 -10.16 -2.75
C THR A 20 4.05 -9.39 -3.52
N ALA A 21 3.06 -10.09 -4.09
CA ALA A 21 1.93 -9.45 -4.76
C ALA A 21 1.20 -8.41 -3.88
N SER A 22 1.07 -8.69 -2.57
CA SER A 22 0.47 -7.76 -1.61
C SER A 22 1.32 -6.52 -1.35
N GLN A 23 2.65 -6.67 -1.28
CA GLN A 23 3.57 -5.55 -1.12
C GLN A 23 3.62 -4.68 -2.37
N LEU A 24 3.59 -5.28 -3.55
CA LEU A 24 3.48 -4.56 -4.82
C LEU A 24 2.20 -3.72 -4.88
N LEU A 25 1.05 -4.35 -4.61
CA LEU A 25 -0.24 -3.65 -4.56
C LEU A 25 -0.19 -2.45 -3.60
N PHE A 26 0.36 -2.65 -2.41
CA PHE A 26 0.45 -1.59 -1.41
C PHE A 26 1.32 -0.41 -1.87
N MET A 27 2.46 -0.68 -2.51
CA MET A 27 3.32 0.39 -3.05
C MET A 27 2.63 1.17 -4.17
N ILE A 28 2.02 0.48 -5.13
CA ILE A 28 1.28 1.11 -6.23
C ILE A 28 0.11 1.96 -5.68
N PHE A 29 -0.60 1.44 -4.68
CA PHE A 29 -1.72 2.16 -4.06
C PHE A 29 -1.27 3.46 -3.38
N CYS A 30 -0.19 3.41 -2.60
CA CYS A 30 0.35 4.60 -1.93
C CYS A 30 0.85 5.64 -2.93
N GLU A 31 1.49 5.21 -4.02
CA GLU A 31 1.99 6.10 -5.07
C GLU A 31 0.85 6.78 -5.84
N ASN A 32 -0.18 6.02 -6.21
CA ASN A 32 -1.38 6.60 -6.82
C ASN A 32 -2.10 7.57 -5.88
N THR A 33 -2.14 7.27 -4.58
CA THR A 33 -2.69 8.17 -3.57
C THR A 33 -1.88 9.46 -3.47
N ALA A 34 -0.55 9.37 -3.49
CA ALA A 34 0.34 10.53 -3.51
C ALA A 34 0.09 11.43 -4.73
N ASN A 35 0.00 10.82 -5.91
CA ASN A 35 -0.25 11.52 -7.16
C ASN A 35 -1.63 12.18 -7.19
N GLN A 36 -2.67 11.49 -6.73
CA GLN A 36 -4.04 12.03 -6.70
C GLN A 36 -4.21 13.17 -5.70
N LEU A 37 -3.53 13.08 -4.55
CA LEU A 37 -3.61 14.09 -3.49
C LEU A 37 -2.58 15.23 -3.68
N GLY A 38 -1.64 15.08 -4.61
CA GLY A 38 -0.53 16.03 -4.79
C GLY A 38 0.40 16.10 -3.58
N VAL A 39 0.46 15.04 -2.77
CA VAL A 39 1.22 14.99 -1.52
C VAL A 39 2.58 14.33 -1.78
N GLN A 40 3.65 15.02 -1.40
CA GLN A 40 5.02 14.52 -1.57
C GLN A 40 5.50 13.65 -0.40
N ASP A 41 4.85 13.76 0.77
CA ASP A 41 5.18 12.95 1.95
C ASP A 41 4.60 11.54 1.81
N PHE A 42 5.40 10.67 1.18
CA PHE A 42 5.06 9.26 1.02
C PHE A 42 4.96 8.52 2.36
N GLY A 43 5.74 8.93 3.37
CA GLY A 43 5.72 8.33 4.70
C GLY A 43 4.38 8.57 5.40
N ALA A 44 3.87 9.80 5.33
CA ALA A 44 2.55 10.14 5.85
C ALA A 44 1.45 9.31 5.18
N ILE A 45 1.47 9.17 3.86
CA ILE A 45 0.49 8.36 3.13
C ILE A 45 0.55 6.90 3.58
N VAL A 46 1.74 6.31 3.63
CA VAL A 46 1.92 4.93 4.10
C VAL A 46 1.38 4.76 5.52
N SER A 47 1.64 5.71 6.42
CA SER A 47 1.17 5.66 7.81
C SER A 47 -0.36 5.68 7.92
N ILE A 48 -1.03 6.48 7.10
CA ILE A 48 -2.49 6.57 7.05
C ILE A 48 -3.05 5.28 6.45
N VAL A 49 -2.57 4.88 5.28
CA VAL A 49 -3.10 3.72 4.54
C VAL A 49 -2.91 2.43 5.33
N ALA A 50 -1.74 2.22 5.94
CA ALA A 50 -1.48 1.05 6.78
C ALA A 50 -2.32 1.04 8.08
N GLY A 51 -2.73 2.21 8.57
CA GLY A 51 -3.55 2.37 9.77
C GLY A 51 -5.06 2.35 9.51
N LEU A 52 -5.51 2.31 8.25
CA LEU A 52 -6.93 2.32 7.93
C LEU A 52 -7.62 1.06 8.45
N ASN A 53 -8.74 1.25 9.14
CA ASN A 53 -9.60 0.17 9.59
C ASN A 53 -10.49 -0.36 8.45
N VAL A 54 -9.88 -0.82 7.35
CA VAL A 54 -10.58 -1.41 6.19
C VAL A 54 -11.03 -2.85 6.46
N LEU A 55 -10.46 -3.49 7.48
CA LEU A 55 -10.87 -4.81 7.92
C LEU A 55 -12.07 -4.68 8.87
N PRO A 56 -13.13 -5.48 8.69
CA PRO A 56 -14.25 -5.46 9.62
C PRO A 56 -13.77 -5.89 11.01
N THR A 57 -14.08 -5.07 12.01
CA THR A 57 -13.84 -5.38 13.42
C THR A 57 -15.15 -5.70 14.11
N ARG A 58 -15.09 -6.44 15.22
CA ARG A 58 -16.28 -6.76 16.03
C ARG A 58 -16.96 -5.46 16.46
N THR A 59 -18.27 -5.36 16.21
CA THR A 59 -19.08 -4.21 16.63
C THR A 59 -18.95 -4.00 18.14
N LYS A 60 -19.03 -2.74 18.57
CA LYS A 60 -19.05 -2.36 19.99
C LYS A 60 -20.13 -3.20 20.73
N PRO A 61 -19.86 -3.70 21.94
CA PRO A 61 -20.89 -4.33 22.76
C PRO A 61 -22.10 -3.41 22.91
N ARG A 62 -23.32 -3.96 22.84
CA ARG A 62 -24.55 -3.17 22.98
C ARG A 62 -24.55 -2.50 24.37
N GLY A 63 -24.71 -1.17 24.40
CA GLY A 63 -24.85 -0.39 25.64
C GLY A 63 -23.64 0.43 26.08
N ALA A 64 -22.66 0.68 25.19
CA ALA A 64 -21.51 1.56 25.43
C ALA A 64 -21.46 2.73 24.45
#